data_AF-A0A527HNN0-F1
#
_entry.id   AF-A0A527HNN0-F1
#
_cell.length_a   1.000
_cell.length_b   1.000
_cell.length_c   1.000
_cell.angle_alpha   90.00
_cell.angle_beta   90.00
_cell.angle_gamma   90.00
#
_symmetry.space_group_name_H-M   'P 1'
#
loop_
_entity.id
_entity.type
_entity.pdbx_description
1 polymer ?
#
loop_
_entity_poly.entity_id
_entity_poly.type
_entity_poly.pdbx_seq_one_letter_code
_entity_poly.pdbx_strand_id
1 'polypeptide(L)' 'MLVQKKTISTQVADAIRQKILIGEYEANFQLRQEHLATEFGVSRIPVREALHQLHSEGFVTLVSH' A
#
# COMPACT_ATOMS: atom_id res chain seq x y z
N MET A 1 27.91 -2.00 2.68
CA MET A 1 26.59 -1.75 3.30
C MET A 1 25.71 -1.11 2.23
N LEU A 2 24.82 -1.88 1.60
CA LEU A 2 23.92 -1.34 0.57
C LEU A 2 22.75 -0.65 1.27
N VAL A 3 22.77 0.68 1.32
CA VAL A 3 21.56 1.45 1.68
C VAL A 3 20.62 1.31 0.49
N GLN A 4 19.67 0.36 0.57
CA GLN A 4 18.61 0.25 -0.41
C GLN A 4 17.79 1.53 -0.33
N LYS A 5 17.85 2.35 -1.39
CA LYS A 5 17.00 3.54 -1.54
C LYS A 5 15.56 3.04 -1.58
N LYS A 6 14.82 3.14 -0.47
CA LYS A 6 13.38 2.80 -0.47
C LYS A 6 12.68 3.74 -1.45
N THR A 7 12.00 3.17 -2.45
CA THR A 7 11.15 3.95 -3.33
C THR A 7 9.96 4.49 -2.55
N ILE A 8 9.27 5.49 -3.11
CA ILE A 8 8.01 5.98 -2.53
C ILE A 8 6.98 4.85 -2.46
N SER A 9 6.92 3.97 -3.47
CA SER A 9 6.04 2.81 -3.46
C SER A 9 6.34 1.83 -2.32
N THR A 10 7.62 1.54 -2.04
CA THR A 10 7.98 0.69 -0.89
C THR A 10 7.59 1.33 0.44
N GLN A 11 7.77 2.65 0.59
CA GLN A 11 7.36 3.35 1.81
C GLN A 11 5.84 3.33 2.03
N VAL A 12 5.07 3.52 0.96
CA VAL A 12 3.60 3.41 1.00
C VAL A 12 3.17 1.97 1.33
N ALA A 13 3.80 0.96 0.72
CA ALA A 13 3.52 -0.44 1.02
C ALA A 13 3.79 -0.76 2.50
N ASP A 14 4.92 -0.30 3.04
CA ASP A 14 5.27 -0.50 4.45
C ASP A 14 4.25 0.14 5.39
N ALA A 15 3.81 1.37 5.08
CA ALA A 15 2.81 2.07 5.89
C ALA A 15 1.46 1.34 5.88
N ILE A 16 0.96 0.94 4.70
CA ILE A 16 -0.29 0.18 4.59
C ILE A 16 -0.17 -1.16 5.31
N ARG A 17 0.96 -1.87 5.16
CA ARG A 17 1.21 -3.14 5.86
C ARG A 17 1.11 -2.98 7.36
N GLN A 18 1.73 -1.93 7.92
CA GLN A 18 1.64 -1.65 9.35
C GLN A 18 0.20 -1.39 9.79
N LYS A 19 -0.56 -0.59 9.03
CA LYS A 19 -1.99 -0.32 9.30
C LYS A 19 -2.86 -1.58 9.29
N ILE A 20 -2.60 -2.52 8.37
CA ILE A 20 -3.27 -3.83 8.35
C ILE A 20 -2.90 -4.65 9.60
N LEU A 21 -1.61 -4.72 9.95
CA LEU A 21 -1.12 -5.53 11.06
C LEU A 21 -1.62 -5.06 12.43
N ILE A 22 -1.79 -3.76 12.62
CA ILE A 22 -2.35 -3.19 13.86
C ILE A 22 -3.88 -3.19 13.89
N GLY A 23 -4.54 -3.63 12.80
CA GLY A 23 -5.99 -3.67 12.69
C GLY A 23 -6.66 -2.32 12.40
N GLU A 24 -5.91 -1.31 11.95
CA GLU A 24 -6.51 -0.02 11.52
C GLU A 24 -7.29 -0.19 10.21
N TYR A 25 -6.77 -1.01 9.29
CA TYR A 25 -7.55 -1.49 8.15
C TYR A 25 -8.10 -2.88 8.46
N GLU A 26 -9.40 -2.94 8.74
CA GLU A 26 -10.09 -4.21 9.02
C GLU A 26 -10.09 -5.16 7.82
N ALA A 27 -10.35 -6.44 8.09
CA ALA A 27 -10.52 -7.42 7.03
C ALA A 27 -11.63 -6.97 6.06
N ASN A 28 -11.38 -7.14 4.76
CA ASN A 28 -12.25 -6.68 3.67
C ASN A 28 -12.42 -5.17 3.56
N PHE A 29 -11.62 -4.37 4.28
CA PHE A 29 -11.60 -2.93 4.10
C PHE A 29 -11.20 -2.56 2.67
N GLN A 30 -11.98 -1.68 2.03
CA GLN A 30 -11.76 -1.31 0.64
C GLN A 30 -10.68 -0.21 0.53
N LEU A 31 -9.48 -0.63 0.13
CA LEU A 31 -8.35 0.25 -0.12
C LEU A 31 -8.46 0.95 -1.47
N ARG A 32 -9.04 2.16 -1.51
CA ARG A 32 -9.18 2.96 -2.73
C ARG A 32 -7.89 3.71 -3.05
N GLN A 33 -7.36 3.54 -4.26
CA GLN A 33 -6.10 4.18 -4.68
C GLN A 33 -6.13 5.71 -4.56
N GLU A 34 -7.26 6.33 -4.88
CA GLU A 34 -7.46 7.78 -4.76
C GLU A 34 -7.38 8.26 -3.31
N HIS A 35 -8.03 7.56 -2.38
CA HIS A 35 -7.98 7.88 -0.96
C HIS A 35 -6.57 7.70 -0.40
N LEU A 36 -5.91 6.59 -0.71
CA LEU A 36 -4.54 6.33 -0.26
C LEU A 36 -3.54 7.34 -0.83
N ALA A 37 -3.72 7.76 -2.10
CA ALA A 37 -2.88 8.79 -2.71
C ALA A 37 -2.99 10.12 -1.95
N THR A 38 -4.21 10.53 -1.61
CA THR A 38 -4.44 11.73 -0.79
C THR A 38 -3.92 11.56 0.64
N GLU A 39 -4.16 10.42 1.29
CA GLU A 39 -3.73 10.11 2.67
C GLU A 39 -2.21 10.18 2.80
N PHE A 40 -1.48 9.56 1.85
CA PHE A 40 -0.02 9.53 1.87
C PHE A 40 0.64 10.74 1.17
N GLY A 41 -0.15 11.65 0.58
CA GLY A 41 0.36 12.84 -0.11
C GLY A 41 1.19 12.50 -1.36
N VAL A 42 0.86 11.41 -2.06
CA VAL A 42 1.59 10.91 -3.23
C VAL A 42 0.67 10.80 -4.45
N SER A 43 1.24 10.58 -5.63
CA SER A 43 0.44 10.30 -6.82
C SER A 43 -0.12 8.86 -6.81
N ARG A 44 -1.07 8.56 -7.71
CA ARG A 44 -1.68 7.22 -7.82
C ARG A 44 -0.71 6.13 -8.25
N ILE A 45 0.38 6.48 -8.94
CA ILE A 45 1.37 5.51 -9.46
C ILE A 45 2.05 4.73 -8.32
N PRO A 46 2.71 5.38 -7.33
CA PRO A 46 3.34 4.66 -6.22
C PRO A 46 2.34 3.90 -5.35
N VAL A 47 1.09 4.40 -5.22
CA VAL A 47 0.03 3.69 -4.50
C VAL A 47 -0.33 2.39 -5.21
N ARG A 48 -0.51 2.42 -6.53
CA ARG A 48 -0.79 1.23 -7.32
C ARG A 48 0.33 0.19 -7.20
N GLU A 49 1.59 0.64 -7.31
CA GLU A 49 2.75 -0.24 -7.12
C GLU A 49 2.79 -0.84 -5.71
N ALA A 50 2.53 -0.04 -4.69
CA ALA A 50 2.47 -0.50 -3.31
C ALA A 50 1.40 -1.58 -3.11
N LEU A 51 0.19 -1.36 -3.65
CA LEU A 51 -0.90 -2.34 -3.59
C LEU A 51 -0.56 -3.63 -4.36
N HIS A 52 0.13 -3.55 -5.52
CA HIS A 52 0.61 -4.73 -6.23
C HIS A 52 1.65 -5.52 -5.43
N GLN A 53 2.55 -4.82 -4.74
CA GLN A 53 3.52 -5.46 -3.85
C GLN A 53 2.80 -6.18 -2.70
N LEU A 54 1.89 -5.48 -2.01
CA LEU A 54 1.10 -6.06 -0.90
C LEU A 54 0.22 -7.23 -1.36
N HIS A 55 -0.30 -7.19 -2.58
CA HIS A 55 -1.03 -8.29 -3.17
C HIS A 55 -0.14 -9.52 -3.36
N SER A 56 1.08 -9.32 -3.87
CA SER A 56 2.06 -10.40 -4.04
C SER A 56 2.52 -11.01 -2.72
N GLU A 57 2.48 -10.22 -1.64
CA GLU A 57 2.77 -10.65 -0.26
C GLU A 57 1.55 -11.29 0.45
N GLY A 58 0.35 -11.22 -0.14
CA GLY A 58 -0.88 -11.78 0.42
C GLY A 58 -1.62 -10.90 1.43
N PHE A 59 -1.25 -9.63 1.57
CA PHE A 59 -1.92 -8.69 2.49
C PHE A 59 -3.22 -8.11 1.92
N VAL A 60 -3.36 -8.04 0.59
CA VAL A 60 -4.53 -7.44 -0.07
C VAL A 60 -4.95 -8.24 -1.30
N THR A 61 -6.22 -8.14 -1.69
CA THR A 61 -6.73 -8.68 -2.95
C THR A 61 -7.06 -7.54 -3.90
N LEU A 62 -6.62 -7.63 -5.15
CA LEU A 62 -6.98 -6.65 -6.18
C LEU A 62 -8.34 -7.01 -6.76
N VAL A 63 -9.29 -6.09 -6.64
CA VAL A 63 -10.62 -6.21 -7.24
C VAL A 63 -10.73 -5.22 -8.40
N SER A 64 -10.90 -5.74 -9.61
CA SER A 64 -11.25 -4.95 -10.79
C SER A 64 -12.76 -5.06 -10.97
N HIS A 65 -13.47 -3.94 -10.98
CA HIS A 65 -14.84 -3.86 -11.49
C HIS A 65 -14.83 -3.72 -13.02
#